data_AF-A0A1B8FDV4-F1
#
_entry.id   AF-A0A1B8FDV4-F1
#
_cell.length_a   1.000
_cell.length_b   1.000
_cell.length_c   1.000
_cell.angle_alpha   90.00
_cell.angle_beta   90.00
_cell.angle_gamma   90.00
#
_symmetry.space_group_name_H-M   'P 1'
#
loop_
_entity.id
_entity.type
_entity.pdbx_description
1 polymer ?
#
loop_
_entity_poly.entity_id
_entity_poly.type
_entity_poly.pdbx_seq_one_letter_code
_entity_poly.pdbx_strand_id
1 'polypeptide(L)'
;MAPTHYTKNDNLTSMYNCLMTGAFSNLTIICGDKTWNAYRLVVCTKSSFFRQACAGNFQEAVSGVINLEDENPLAVKLMVDFLYSDDYDMDIDEELPPGSTSELCMHV
;
A
#
# COMPACT_ATOMS: atom_id res chain seq x y z
N MET A 1 3.75 7.57 46.84
CA MET A 1 2.69 6.83 46.13
C MET A 1 3.27 6.36 44.82
N ALA A 2 3.46 5.04 44.65
CA ALA A 2 3.94 4.47 43.40
C ALA A 2 2.81 4.47 42.36
N PRO A 3 3.10 4.69 41.06
CA PRO A 3 2.08 4.57 40.04
C PRO A 3 1.64 3.11 39.93
N THR A 4 0.32 2.91 39.95
CA THR A 4 -0.33 1.61 39.84
C THR A 4 -0.04 0.98 38.48
N HIS A 5 0.38 -0.30 38.50
CA HIS A 5 0.58 -1.12 37.31
C HIS A 5 -0.78 -1.35 36.63
N TYR A 6 -1.10 -0.53 35.62
CA TYR A 6 -2.26 -0.73 34.76
C TYR A 6 -1.92 -1.79 33.72
N THR A 7 -2.23 -3.05 34.00
CA THR A 7 -2.17 -4.14 33.02
C THR A 7 -3.35 -4.00 32.06
N LYS A 8 -3.13 -3.22 31.01
CA LYS A 8 -4.04 -3.13 29.89
C LYS A 8 -3.89 -4.40 29.06
N ASN A 9 -4.75 -5.39 29.32
CA ASN A 9 -4.89 -6.54 28.43
C ASN A 9 -5.78 -6.15 27.25
N ASP A 10 -5.28 -5.23 26.42
CA ASP A 10 -5.90 -4.91 25.15
C ASP A 10 -5.37 -5.88 24.11
N ASN A 11 -6.24 -6.68 23.50
CA ASN A 11 -5.98 -7.19 22.16
C ASN A 11 -6.00 -6.00 21.20
N LEU A 12 -4.92 -5.19 21.22
CA LEU A 12 -4.74 -4.10 20.29
C LEU A 12 -4.58 -4.72 18.92
N THR A 13 -5.57 -4.57 18.05
CA THR A 13 -5.44 -4.99 16.65
C THR A 13 -4.23 -4.28 16.07
N SER A 14 -3.14 -5.03 15.85
CA SER A 14 -1.92 -4.52 15.23
C SER A 14 -2.26 -4.01 13.83
N MET A 15 -1.61 -2.92 13.41
CA MET A 15 -1.72 -2.41 12.03
C MET A 15 -1.40 -3.49 10.99
N TYR A 16 -0.53 -4.44 11.33
CA TYR A 16 -0.20 -5.59 10.48
C TYR A 16 -1.41 -6.52 10.25
N ASN A 17 -2.23 -6.76 11.27
CA ASN A 17 -3.45 -7.56 11.11
C ASN A 17 -4.50 -6.82 10.26
N CYS A 18 -4.64 -5.52 10.45
CA CYS A 18 -5.50 -4.67 9.62
C CYS A 18 -5.05 -4.70 8.15
N LEU A 19 -3.74 -4.75 7.88
CA LEU A 19 -3.20 -4.94 6.54
C LEU A 19 -3.61 -6.27 5.93
N MET A 20 -3.33 -7.38 6.61
CA MET A 20 -3.60 -8.71 6.06
C MET A 20 -5.10 -8.99 5.87
N THR A 21 -5.94 -8.39 6.70
CA THR A 21 -7.41 -8.56 6.63
C THR A 21 -8.10 -7.48 5.79
N GLY A 22 -7.43 -6.38 5.48
CA GLY A 22 -8.03 -5.17 4.92
C GLY A 22 -8.95 -4.41 5.90
N ALA A 23 -9.03 -4.80 7.17
CA ALA A 23 -9.94 -4.17 8.13
C ALA A 23 -9.55 -2.71 8.42
N PHE A 24 -10.44 -1.76 8.10
CA PHE A 24 -10.23 -0.30 8.19
C PHE A 24 -9.46 0.33 7.01
N SER A 25 -9.22 -0.40 5.92
CA SER A 25 -8.60 0.17 4.71
C SER A 25 -9.41 1.35 4.18
N ASN A 26 -8.74 2.44 3.83
CA ASN A 26 -9.36 3.68 3.33
C ASN A 26 -8.88 4.05 1.92
N LEU A 27 -8.24 3.09 1.24
CA LEU A 27 -7.78 3.17 -0.12
C LEU A 27 -7.93 1.80 -0.80
N THR A 28 -8.35 1.82 -2.05
CA THR A 28 -8.41 0.67 -2.95
C THR A 28 -7.51 0.96 -4.15
N ILE A 29 -6.58 0.06 -4.46
CA ILE A 29 -5.74 0.12 -5.66
C ILE A 29 -6.25 -0.97 -6.59
N ILE A 30 -6.58 -0.61 -7.83
CA ILE A 30 -7.11 -1.53 -8.84
C ILE A 30 -6.11 -1.59 -10.00
N CYS A 31 -5.79 -2.79 -10.48
CA CYS A 31 -4.99 -3.01 -11.69
C CYS A 31 -5.57 -4.22 -12.43
N GLY A 32 -6.32 -3.94 -13.49
CA GLY A 32 -7.04 -4.97 -14.25
C GLY A 32 -8.02 -5.75 -13.36
N ASP A 33 -7.78 -7.06 -13.22
CA ASP A 33 -8.58 -7.98 -12.40
C ASP A 33 -8.11 -8.07 -10.93
N LYS A 34 -7.01 -7.39 -10.57
CA LYS A 34 -6.46 -7.40 -9.21
C LYS A 34 -6.84 -6.14 -8.45
N THR A 35 -7.14 -6.34 -7.17
CA THR A 35 -7.51 -5.27 -6.22
C THR A 35 -6.77 -5.45 -4.92
N TRP A 36 -6.17 -4.37 -4.41
CA TRP A 36 -5.52 -4.31 -3.11
C TRP A 36 -6.17 -3.28 -2.21
N ASN A 37 -6.55 -3.71 -1.00
CA ASN A 37 -7.03 -2.83 0.06
C ASN A 37 -5.83 -2.28 0.83
N ALA A 38 -5.68 -0.96 0.85
CA ALA A 38 -4.53 -0.27 1.42
C ALA A 38 -4.95 0.83 2.42
N TYR A 39 -3.94 1.32 3.14
CA TYR A 39 -4.06 2.45 4.07
C TYR A 39 -3.33 3.64 3.48
N ARG A 40 -4.06 4.74 3.27
CA ARG A 40 -3.48 6.03 2.86
C ARG A 40 -2.30 6.43 3.74
N LEU A 41 -2.39 6.20 5.05
CA LEU A 41 -1.30 6.54 5.97
C LEU A 41 0.03 5.86 5.59
N VAL A 42 -0.01 4.60 5.17
CA VAL A 42 1.20 3.86 4.79
C VAL A 42 1.67 4.28 3.40
N VAL A 43 0.80 4.20 2.39
CA VAL A 43 1.22 4.44 1.01
C VAL A 43 1.59 5.91 0.75
N CYS A 44 0.88 6.87 1.35
CA CYS A 44 1.17 8.29 1.16
C CYS A 44 2.43 8.74 1.93
N THR A 45 2.81 8.07 3.01
CA THR A 45 4.06 8.41 3.71
C THR A 45 5.28 7.95 2.95
N LYS A 46 5.15 6.86 2.19
CA LYS A 46 6.26 6.21 1.47
C LYS A 46 6.32 6.51 -0.03
N SER A 47 5.32 7.19 -0.59
CA SER A 47 5.30 7.58 -2.00
C SER A 47 4.69 8.95 -2.21
N SER A 48 5.42 9.82 -2.91
CA SER A 48 4.94 11.15 -3.29
C SER A 48 3.78 11.08 -4.28
N PHE A 49 3.72 10.06 -5.13
CA PHE A 49 2.59 9.81 -6.05
C PHE A 49 1.32 9.56 -5.25
N PHE A 50 1.32 8.57 -4.35
CA PHE A 50 0.16 8.26 -3.53
C PHE A 50 -0.22 9.41 -2.62
N ARG A 51 0.76 10.17 -2.12
CA ARG A 51 0.50 11.39 -1.34
C ARG A 51 -0.28 12.41 -2.16
N GLN A 52 0.14 12.69 -3.39
CA GLN A 52 -0.52 13.67 -4.26
C GLN A 52 -1.88 13.17 -4.75
N ALA A 53 -2.01 11.90 -5.13
CA ALA A 53 -3.30 11.33 -5.52
C ALA A 53 -4.31 11.36 -4.37
N CYS A 54 -3.86 11.06 -3.15
CA CYS A 54 -4.72 11.03 -1.97
C CYS A 54 -4.90 12.37 -1.27
N ALA A 55 -4.07 13.37 -1.56
CA ALA A 55 -4.12 14.69 -0.93
C ALA A 55 -4.43 15.77 -1.97
N GLY A 56 -5.48 16.55 -1.73
CA GLY A 56 -5.88 17.64 -2.61
C GLY A 56 -7.24 17.39 -3.23
N ASN A 57 -7.41 17.78 -4.49
CA ASN A 57 -8.72 17.89 -5.15
C ASN A 57 -8.92 16.85 -6.26
N PHE A 58 -8.07 15.82 -6.32
CA PHE A 58 -8.24 14.72 -7.26
C PHE A 58 -9.38 13.78 -6.84
N GLN A 59 -9.92 13.03 -7.80
CA GLN A 59 -11.03 12.12 -7.54
C GLN A 59 -10.64 11.06 -6.51
N GLU A 60 -9.41 10.59 -6.55
CA GLU A 60 -8.79 9.58 -5.69
C GLU A 60 -8.77 10.03 -4.21
N ALA A 61 -8.66 11.33 -3.94
CA ALA A 61 -8.75 11.89 -2.59
C ALA A 61 -10.15 11.69 -1.99
N VAL A 62 -11.20 11.76 -2.81
CA VAL A 62 -12.60 11.61 -2.39
C VAL A 62 -13.06 10.16 -2.48
N SER A 63 -12.81 9.49 -3.60
CA SER A 63 -13.27 8.12 -3.88
C SER A 63 -12.53 7.08 -3.05
N GLY A 64 -11.25 7.32 -2.74
CA GLY A 64 -10.38 6.29 -2.17
C GLY A 64 -10.13 5.13 -3.11
N VAL A 65 -10.22 5.36 -4.42
CA VAL A 65 -9.91 4.37 -5.45
C VAL A 65 -8.84 4.96 -6.35
N ILE A 66 -7.72 4.25 -6.52
CA ILE A 66 -6.67 4.55 -7.50
C ILE A 66 -6.72 3.45 -8.55
N ASN A 67 -6.96 3.83 -9.81
CA ASN A 67 -7.00 2.91 -10.93
C ASN A 67 -5.66 2.95 -11.69
N LEU A 68 -5.00 1.80 -11.78
CA LEU A 68 -3.74 1.56 -12.47
C LEU A 68 -3.93 0.48 -13.55
N GLU A 69 -5.07 0.51 -14.27
CA GLU A 69 -5.42 -0.48 -15.29
C GLU A 69 -4.43 -0.59 -16.44
N ASP A 70 -3.71 0.49 -16.75
CA ASP A 70 -2.68 0.54 -17.79
C ASP A 70 -1.31 0.01 -17.32
N GLU A 71 -1.15 -0.24 -16.02
CA GLU A 71 0.10 -0.71 -15.42
C GLU A 71 0.20 -2.25 -15.41
N ASN A 72 1.41 -2.76 -15.24
CA ASN A 72 1.61 -4.20 -15.10
C ASN A 72 1.15 -4.70 -13.71
N PRO A 73 0.23 -5.69 -13.62
CA PRO A 73 -0.30 -6.14 -12.33
C PRO A 73 0.75 -6.73 -11.38
N LEU A 74 1.82 -7.34 -11.90
CA LEU A 74 2.94 -7.84 -11.09
C LEU A 74 3.77 -6.68 -10.54
N ALA A 75 4.08 -5.67 -11.36
CA ALA A 75 4.77 -4.47 -10.90
C ALA A 75 3.98 -3.74 -9.80
N VAL A 76 2.66 -3.61 -9.96
CA VAL A 76 1.78 -3.01 -8.95
C VAL A 76 1.78 -3.85 -7.66
N LYS A 77 1.74 -5.19 -7.76
CA LYS A 77 1.87 -6.08 -6.60
C LYS A 77 3.18 -5.83 -5.86
N LEU A 78 4.32 -5.87 -6.55
CA LEU A 78 5.65 -5.69 -5.95
C LEU A 78 5.80 -4.29 -5.33
N MET A 79 5.25 -3.27 -5.97
CA MET A 79 5.18 -1.91 -5.40
C MET A 79 4.37 -1.88 -4.10
N VAL A 80 3.18 -2.49 -4.08
CA VAL A 80 2.36 -2.56 -2.86
C VAL A 80 3.11 -3.30 -1.76
N ASP A 81 3.74 -4.43 -2.07
CA ASP A 81 4.56 -5.20 -1.13
C ASP A 81 5.67 -4.31 -0.55
N PHE A 82 6.48 -3.67 -1.41
CA PHE A 82 7.54 -2.74 -0.99
C PHE A 82 7.04 -1.62 -0.07
N LEU A 83 5.89 -1.00 -0.39
CA LEU A 83 5.31 0.05 0.44
C LEU A 83 4.98 -0.47 1.85
N TYR A 84 4.70 -1.74 2.04
CA TYR A 84 4.37 -2.30 3.36
C TYR A 84 5.54 -2.95 4.09
N SER A 85 6.47 -3.61 3.39
CA SER A 85 7.59 -4.34 4.01
C SER A 85 8.95 -3.65 3.91
N ASP A 86 9.09 -2.57 3.12
CA ASP A 86 10.41 -2.03 2.71
C ASP A 86 11.28 -3.06 1.96
N ASP A 87 10.64 -4.14 1.48
CA ASP A 87 11.23 -5.26 0.79
C ASP A 87 10.18 -5.91 -0.12
N TYR A 88 10.61 -6.63 -1.15
CA TYR A 88 9.75 -7.42 -2.01
C TYR A 88 10.50 -8.63 -2.54
N ASP A 89 9.85 -9.79 -2.50
CA ASP A 89 10.41 -11.00 -3.11
C ASP A 89 9.97 -11.07 -4.58
N MET A 90 10.95 -11.12 -5.47
CA MET A 90 10.75 -11.41 -6.88
C MET A 90 11.15 -12.86 -7.12
N ASP A 91 10.16 -13.74 -7.24
CA ASP A 91 10.43 -15.09 -7.74
C ASP A 91 10.91 -14.95 -9.20
N ILE A 92 12.11 -15.44 -9.48
CA ILE A 92 12.82 -15.27 -10.77
C ILE A 92 12.02 -15.85 -11.96
N ASP A 93 11.00 -16.67 -11.67
CA ASP A 93 10.12 -17.29 -12.65
C ASP A 93 8.96 -16.36 -13.11
N GLU A 94 8.74 -15.22 -12.43
CA GLU A 94 7.73 -14.21 -12.77
C GLU A 94 8.42 -12.99 -13.44
N GLU A 95 9.05 -13.21 -14.61
CA GLU A 95 9.70 -12.10 -15.33
C GLU A 95 8.67 -11.05 -15.80
N LEU A 96 8.97 -9.79 -15.50
CA LEU A 96 8.30 -8.63 -16.10
C LEU A 96 8.50 -8.67 -17.62
N PRO A 97 7.46 -8.37 -18.42
CA PRO A 97 7.59 -8.38 -19.87
C PRO A 97 8.68 -7.42 -20.37
N PRO A 98 9.40 -7.77 -21.45
CA PRO A 98 10.51 -6.97 -21.96
C PRO A 98 10.01 -5.59 -22.40
N GLY A 99 10.48 -4.56 -21.70
CA GLY A 99 10.04 -3.17 -21.85
C GLY A 99 9.78 -2.45 -20.53
N SER A 100 9.68 -3.19 -19.42
CA SER A 100 9.60 -2.62 -18.08
C SER A 100 10.97 -2.07 -17.69
N THR A 101 11.16 -0.74 -17.77
CA THR A 101 12.41 -0.10 -17.32
C THR A 101 12.63 -0.43 -15.84
N SER A 102 13.77 -1.04 -15.53
CA SER A 102 14.21 -1.37 -14.15
C SER A 102 14.45 -0.13 -13.27
N GLU A 103 14.14 1.06 -13.76
CA GLU A 103 13.94 2.23 -12.94
C GLU A 103 12.45 2.31 -12.59
N LEU A 104 12.07 1.70 -11.46
CA LEU A 104 10.92 2.19 -10.72
C LEU A 104 11.24 3.64 -10.37
N CYS A 105 10.77 4.57 -11.22
CA CYS A 105 10.92 6.00 -11.01
C CYS A 105 9.96 6.43 -9.89
N MET A 106 10.09 5.83 -8.71
CA MET A 106 9.54 6.35 -7.48
C MET A 106 10.30 7.64 -7.18
N HIS A 107 9.73 8.76 -7.61
CA HIS A 107 10.12 10.05 -7.08
C HIS A 107 9.77 10.02 -5.59
N VAL A 108 10.78 9.80 -4.74
CA VAL A 108 10.71 10.00 -3.29
C VAL A 108 10.53 11.49 -3.01
#